data_AF-A0A2P2L991-F1
#
_entry.id   AF-A0A2P2L991-F1
#
_cell.length_a   1.000
_cell.length_b   1.000
_cell.length_c   1.000
_cell.angle_alpha   90.00
_cell.angle_beta   90.00
_cell.angle_gamma   90.00
#
_symmetry.space_group_name_H-M   'P 1'
#
loop_
_entity.id
_entity.type
_entity.pdbx_description
1 polymer ?
#
loop_
_entity_poly.entity_id
_entity_poly.type
_entity_poly.pdbx_seq_one_letter_code
_entity_poly.pdbx_strand_id
1 'polypeptide(L)'
;MKFEALHLLSRIFSSKYSEVLKDALHLITGNNWSDYIHTGIVAILQNRVSPAEKLHALILAESMVSMLGEGWLIGQSSLADSHDPMPADRCLLLVLESSRVEIAVLLNEIAYLKYEASNNTSATAETILSKQRNVVVAFSLIERIIKLVSTAGGVEGKLIDDSTIVKVINGLNETINVVLEYLEDAKEHREKKGDDLLASVRIVGSYLAEMPNACKEKVRELLAYLLSIEGEDEASPFHSTCFLLPMLCQVTMNVAGSKALISSGGYKAVVDCLIKLIGPSRSTVEDNGRIFLACDTIMNMLLKVELSW
;
A
#
# COMPACT_ATOMS: atom_id res chain seq x y z
N MET A 1 -19.42 -14.80 21.09
CA MET A 1 -18.05 -15.04 21.60
C MET A 1 -16.96 -14.71 20.58
N LYS A 2 -16.64 -15.54 19.56
CA LYS A 2 -15.45 -15.30 18.72
C LYS A 2 -15.46 -13.98 17.91
N PHE A 3 -16.60 -13.61 17.32
CA PHE A 3 -16.71 -12.37 16.54
C PHE A 3 -16.80 -11.13 17.45
N GLU A 4 -17.43 -11.24 18.63
CA GLU A 4 -17.41 -10.18 19.63
C GLU A 4 -15.98 -9.89 20.11
N ALA A 5 -15.18 -10.94 20.33
CA ALA A 5 -13.76 -10.80 20.66
C ALA A 5 -12.99 -10.13 19.52
N LEU A 6 -13.23 -10.52 18.27
CA LEU A 6 -12.65 -9.88 17.10
C LEU A 6 -12.96 -8.39 17.04
N HIS A 7 -14.24 -8.01 17.18
CA HIS A 7 -14.69 -6.62 17.13
C HIS A 7 -14.09 -5.81 18.27
N LEU A 8 -14.03 -6.38 19.47
CA LEU A 8 -13.43 -5.73 20.64
C LEU A 8 -11.93 -5.49 20.43
N LEU A 9 -11.18 -6.52 20.02
CA LEU A 9 -9.74 -6.41 19.77
C LEU A 9 -9.45 -5.41 18.64
N SER A 10 -10.18 -5.52 17.52
CA SER A 10 -10.05 -4.58 16.40
C SER A 10 -10.26 -3.13 16.84
N ARG A 11 -11.28 -2.85 17.67
CA ARG A 11 -11.53 -1.49 18.21
C ARG A 11 -10.46 -1.03 19.20
N ILE A 12 -9.98 -1.91 20.07
CA ILE A 12 -8.95 -1.58 21.06
C ILE A 12 -7.65 -1.20 20.35
N PHE A 13 -7.20 -2.03 19.41
CA PHE A 13 -5.93 -1.84 18.70
C PHE A 13 -5.96 -0.71 17.68
N SER A 14 -7.12 -0.40 17.08
CA SER A 14 -7.29 0.77 16.19
C SER A 14 -7.57 2.08 16.94
N SER A 15 -7.69 2.05 18.27
CA SER A 15 -8.00 3.25 19.05
C SER A 15 -6.81 4.21 19.17
N LYS A 16 -7.10 5.47 19.49
CA LYS A 16 -6.08 6.50 19.79
C LYS A 16 -5.26 6.18 21.05
N TYR A 17 -5.72 5.27 21.88
CA TYR A 17 -5.02 4.81 23.09
C TYR A 17 -4.17 3.57 22.84
N SER A 18 -4.09 3.11 21.58
CA SER A 18 -3.33 1.91 21.22
C SER A 18 -1.86 2.05 21.58
N GLU A 19 -1.24 3.24 21.51
CA GLU A 19 0.18 3.43 21.89
C GLU A 19 0.47 3.01 23.33
N VAL A 20 -0.35 3.44 24.30
CA VAL A 20 -0.21 3.05 25.70
C VAL A 20 -0.38 1.55 25.89
N LEU A 21 -1.29 0.95 25.11
CA LEU A 21 -1.50 -0.49 25.12
C LEU A 21 -0.32 -1.24 24.50
N LYS A 22 0.25 -0.74 23.39
CA LYS A 22 1.43 -1.30 22.73
C LYS A 22 2.61 -1.32 23.69
N ASP A 23 2.87 -0.20 24.38
CA ASP A 23 3.92 -0.11 25.40
C ASP A 23 3.71 -1.15 26.50
N ALA A 24 2.48 -1.27 27.01
CA ALA A 24 2.16 -2.26 28.04
C ALA A 24 2.33 -3.71 27.53
N LEU A 25 1.92 -4.01 26.30
CA LEU A 25 2.05 -5.35 25.70
C LEU A 25 3.51 -5.71 25.41
N HIS A 26 4.35 -4.74 25.02
CA HIS A 26 5.79 -4.94 24.84
C HIS A 26 6.51 -5.30 26.15
N LEU A 27 6.00 -4.83 27.28
CA LEU A 27 6.53 -5.17 28.61
C LEU A 27 6.12 -6.58 29.08
N ILE A 28 5.12 -7.19 28.46
CA ILE A 28 4.67 -8.55 28.78
C ILE A 28 5.56 -9.55 28.03
N THR A 29 6.71 -9.86 28.62
CA THR A 29 7.64 -10.88 28.09
C THR A 29 7.14 -12.30 28.37
N GLY A 30 7.18 -13.18 27.35
CA GLY A 30 6.96 -14.62 27.52
C GLY A 30 5.52 -15.12 27.33
N ASN A 31 4.59 -14.28 26.83
CA ASN A 31 3.23 -14.69 26.53
C ASN A 31 2.97 -14.86 25.03
N ASN A 32 2.33 -15.97 24.64
CA ASN A 32 1.96 -16.31 23.26
C ASN A 32 0.72 -15.56 22.75
N TRP A 33 0.44 -14.36 23.27
CA TRP A 33 -0.78 -13.61 22.95
C TRP A 33 -0.85 -13.22 21.47
N SER A 34 0.29 -12.84 20.89
CA SER A 34 0.43 -12.53 19.47
C SER A 34 0.13 -13.75 18.60
N ASP A 35 0.52 -14.95 19.06
CA ASP A 35 0.28 -16.21 18.36
C ASP A 35 -1.21 -16.57 18.39
N TYR A 36 -1.90 -16.33 19.51
CA TYR A 36 -3.36 -16.53 19.58
C TYR A 36 -4.12 -15.58 18.64
N ILE A 37 -3.70 -14.32 18.53
CA ILE A 37 -4.28 -13.36 17.58
C ILE A 37 -4.01 -13.83 16.14
N HIS A 38 -2.78 -14.26 15.86
CA HIS A 38 -2.38 -14.80 14.57
C HIS A 38 -3.25 -16.00 14.16
N THR A 39 -3.39 -17.00 15.02
CA THR A 39 -4.26 -18.17 14.81
C THR A 39 -5.71 -17.76 14.60
N GLY A 40 -6.22 -16.81 15.39
CA GLY A 40 -7.58 -16.30 15.27
C GLY A 40 -7.85 -15.64 13.92
N ILE A 41 -6.94 -14.76 13.47
CA ILE A 41 -7.03 -14.10 12.15
C ILE A 41 -7.02 -15.13 11.04
N VAL A 42 -6.07 -16.06 11.05
CA VAL A 42 -6.00 -17.11 10.01
C VAL A 42 -7.28 -17.94 9.97
N ALA A 43 -7.78 -18.35 11.14
CA ALA A 43 -9.04 -19.09 11.22
C ALA A 43 -10.23 -18.30 10.65
N ILE A 44 -10.26 -16.97 10.80
CA ILE A 44 -11.33 -16.14 10.22
C ILE A 44 -11.15 -16.01 8.70
N LEU A 45 -9.96 -15.65 8.23
CA LEU A 45 -9.70 -15.37 6.81
C LEU A 45 -9.82 -16.63 5.93
N GLN A 46 -9.43 -17.80 6.45
CA GLN A 46 -9.53 -19.08 5.75
C GLN A 46 -10.97 -19.59 5.61
N ASN A 47 -11.87 -19.19 6.52
CA ASN A 47 -13.24 -19.69 6.55
C ASN A 47 -14.19 -18.80 5.73
N ARG A 48 -15.34 -19.39 5.37
CA ARG A 48 -16.45 -18.66 4.75
C ARG A 48 -17.20 -17.87 5.82
N VAL A 49 -16.71 -16.67 6.10
CA VAL A 49 -17.34 -15.69 6.99
C VAL A 49 -17.82 -14.47 6.17
N SER A 50 -18.66 -13.62 6.77
CA SER A 50 -19.15 -12.42 6.08
C SER A 50 -18.01 -11.44 5.78
N PRO A 51 -18.15 -10.57 4.75
CA PRO A 51 -17.13 -9.57 4.42
C PRO A 51 -16.75 -8.69 5.60
N ALA A 52 -17.74 -8.28 6.41
CA ALA A 52 -17.52 -7.47 7.60
C ALA A 52 -16.58 -8.14 8.61
N GLU A 53 -16.69 -9.45 8.83
CA GLU A 53 -15.78 -10.16 9.74
C GLU A 53 -14.36 -10.28 9.16
N LYS A 54 -14.23 -10.45 7.84
CA LYS A 54 -12.91 -10.45 7.19
C LYS A 54 -12.23 -9.09 7.30
N LEU A 55 -12.99 -8.00 7.10
CA LEU A 55 -12.47 -6.65 7.25
C LEU A 55 -11.96 -6.40 8.67
N HIS A 56 -12.69 -6.79 9.72
CA HIS A 56 -12.21 -6.65 11.10
C HIS A 56 -10.95 -7.49 11.37
N ALA A 57 -10.83 -8.67 10.75
CA ALA A 57 -9.60 -9.46 10.82
C ALA A 57 -8.42 -8.78 10.11
N LEU A 58 -8.66 -8.11 8.98
CA LEU A 58 -7.64 -7.30 8.29
C LEU A 58 -7.23 -6.07 9.11
N ILE A 59 -8.18 -5.35 9.72
CA ILE A 59 -7.89 -4.23 10.63
C ILE A 59 -7.00 -4.71 11.79
N LEU A 60 -7.35 -5.84 12.40
CA LEU A 60 -6.55 -6.40 13.48
C LEU A 60 -5.16 -6.84 12.97
N ALA A 61 -5.06 -7.47 11.80
CA ALA A 61 -3.79 -7.84 11.20
C ALA A 61 -2.90 -6.62 10.93
N GLU A 62 -3.46 -5.54 10.41
CA GLU A 62 -2.74 -4.28 10.18
C GLU A 62 -2.15 -3.75 11.49
N SER A 63 -2.97 -3.70 12.54
CA SER A 63 -2.51 -3.21 13.85
C SER A 63 -1.41 -4.09 14.44
N MET A 64 -1.49 -5.42 14.26
CA MET A 64 -0.47 -6.36 14.71
C MET A 64 0.84 -6.17 13.95
N VAL A 65 0.79 -6.04 12.63
CA VAL A 65 1.98 -5.80 11.78
C VAL A 65 2.61 -4.45 12.09
N SER A 66 1.81 -3.41 12.29
CA SER A 66 2.30 -2.08 12.65
C SER A 66 2.97 -2.04 14.04
N MET A 67 2.64 -2.97 14.93
CA MET A 67 3.24 -3.09 16.26
C MET A 67 4.45 -4.02 16.32
N LEU A 68 4.36 -5.20 15.69
CA LEU A 68 5.33 -6.28 15.82
C LEU A 68 6.28 -6.40 14.62
N GLY A 69 6.04 -5.61 13.57
CA GLY A 69 6.80 -5.63 12.32
C GLY A 69 6.27 -6.62 11.30
N GLU A 70 6.76 -6.49 10.07
CA GLU A 70 6.28 -7.24 8.91
C GLU A 70 6.53 -8.75 9.02
N GLY A 71 7.59 -9.16 9.75
CA GLY A 71 7.90 -10.57 10.00
C GLY A 71 6.83 -11.33 10.76
N TRP A 72 5.92 -10.64 11.47
CA TRP A 72 4.79 -11.27 12.16
C TRP A 72 3.86 -12.05 11.22
N LEU A 73 3.79 -11.67 9.93
CA LEU A 73 2.98 -12.38 8.92
C LEU A 73 3.52 -13.78 8.55
N ILE A 74 4.76 -14.09 8.91
CA ILE A 74 5.44 -15.36 8.59
C ILE A 74 5.69 -16.18 9.87
N GLY A 75 5.07 -15.81 10.99
CA GLY A 75 5.29 -16.46 12.27
C GLY A 75 4.84 -17.93 12.29
N GLN A 76 5.72 -18.82 12.73
CA GLN A 76 5.30 -20.14 13.21
C GLN A 76 4.65 -19.93 14.59
N SER A 77 3.36 -20.27 14.73
CA SER A 77 2.72 -20.25 16.03
C SER A 77 3.41 -21.28 16.93
N SER A 78 4.01 -20.85 18.04
CA SER A 78 4.70 -21.70 19.00
C SER A 78 3.75 -22.55 19.87
N LEU A 79 2.46 -22.60 19.50
CA LEU A 79 1.42 -23.29 20.25
C LEU A 79 1.62 -24.81 20.14
N ALA A 80 2.03 -25.41 21.25
CA ALA A 80 2.58 -26.77 21.34
C ALA A 80 1.60 -27.94 21.06
N ASP A 81 0.37 -27.70 20.60
CA ASP A 81 -0.71 -28.71 20.59
C ASP A 81 -1.38 -28.98 19.23
N SER A 82 -0.89 -28.41 18.12
CA SER A 82 -1.47 -28.72 16.80
C SER A 82 -0.79 -29.92 16.14
N HIS A 83 -1.53 -31.02 15.96
CA HIS A 83 -1.09 -32.23 15.23
C HIS A 83 -0.75 -32.00 13.74
N ASP A 84 -1.03 -30.81 13.20
CA ASP A 84 -0.64 -30.37 11.86
C ASP A 84 -0.17 -28.91 11.93
N PRO A 85 1.16 -28.63 11.95
CA PRO A 85 1.65 -27.28 12.04
C PRO A 85 1.29 -26.51 10.77
N MET A 86 0.55 -25.41 10.94
CA MET A 86 0.18 -24.54 9.84
C MET A 86 1.44 -24.00 9.14
N PRO A 87 1.47 -23.96 7.79
CA PRO A 87 2.58 -23.36 7.06
C PRO A 87 2.84 -21.93 7.53
N ALA A 88 4.11 -21.60 7.74
CA ALA A 88 4.53 -20.29 8.29
C ALA A 88 4.05 -19.12 7.42
N ASP A 89 3.92 -19.33 6.11
CA ASP A 89 3.46 -18.33 5.14
C ASP A 89 1.94 -18.24 4.99
N ARG A 90 1.17 -19.07 5.70
CA ARG A 90 -0.28 -19.16 5.51
C ARG A 90 -0.98 -17.84 5.84
N CYS A 91 -0.54 -17.16 6.90
CA CYS A 91 -1.10 -15.87 7.29
C CYS A 91 -0.83 -14.81 6.24
N LEU A 92 0.43 -14.66 5.81
CA LEU A 92 0.83 -13.78 4.72
C LEU A 92 -0.06 -13.95 3.47
N LEU A 93 -0.22 -15.18 3.00
CA LEU A 93 -1.03 -15.45 1.80
C LEU A 93 -2.51 -15.13 1.99
N LEU A 94 -3.08 -15.46 3.16
CA LEU A 94 -4.49 -15.15 3.46
C LEU A 94 -4.75 -13.66 3.59
N VAL A 95 -3.83 -12.92 4.22
CA VAL A 95 -3.90 -11.47 4.35
C VAL A 95 -3.78 -10.80 2.98
N LEU A 96 -2.85 -11.25 2.12
CA LEU A 96 -2.71 -10.76 0.76
C LEU A 96 -3.99 -10.96 -0.04
N GLU A 97 -4.48 -12.20 -0.13
CA GLU A 97 -5.68 -12.50 -0.92
C GLU A 97 -6.92 -11.79 -0.40
N SER A 98 -7.10 -11.73 0.92
CA SER A 98 -8.25 -11.05 1.52
C SER A 98 -8.17 -9.53 1.32
N SER A 99 -6.98 -8.94 1.41
CA SER A 99 -6.77 -7.51 1.14
C SER A 99 -7.03 -7.18 -0.32
N ARG A 100 -6.57 -8.01 -1.26
CA ARG A 100 -6.82 -7.85 -2.70
C ARG A 100 -8.32 -7.83 -3.02
N VAL A 101 -9.07 -8.78 -2.46
CA VAL A 101 -10.53 -8.84 -2.64
C VAL A 101 -11.21 -7.60 -2.07
N GLU A 102 -10.82 -7.19 -0.86
CA GLU A 102 -11.40 -6.02 -0.20
C GLU A 102 -11.08 -4.73 -0.95
N ILE A 103 -9.86 -4.57 -1.48
CA ILE A 103 -9.47 -3.45 -2.35
C ILE A 103 -10.36 -3.39 -3.58
N ALA A 104 -10.53 -4.51 -4.29
CA ALA A 104 -11.36 -4.55 -5.50
C ALA A 104 -12.82 -4.14 -5.22
N VAL A 105 -13.40 -4.65 -4.12
CA VAL A 105 -14.77 -4.33 -3.74
C VAL A 105 -14.89 -2.86 -3.32
N LEU A 106 -14.03 -2.38 -2.43
CA LEU A 106 -14.12 -1.02 -1.90
C LEU A 106 -13.86 0.04 -2.96
N LEU A 107 -12.86 -0.15 -3.83
CA LEU A 107 -12.58 0.79 -4.92
C LEU A 107 -13.75 0.85 -5.92
N ASN A 108 -14.34 -0.29 -6.27
CA ASN A 108 -15.51 -0.33 -7.13
C ASN A 108 -16.72 0.37 -6.49
N GLU A 109 -16.97 0.15 -5.20
CA GLU A 109 -18.04 0.83 -4.47
C GLU A 109 -17.79 2.34 -4.35
N ILE A 110 -16.53 2.76 -4.13
CA ILE A 110 -16.15 4.18 -4.09
C ILE A 110 -16.36 4.81 -5.47
N ALA A 111 -15.91 4.17 -6.55
CA ALA A 111 -16.10 4.64 -7.93
C ALA A 111 -17.60 4.80 -8.24
N TYR A 112 -18.40 3.77 -7.95
CA TYR A 112 -19.86 3.82 -8.13
C TYR A 112 -20.49 5.00 -7.38
N LEU A 113 -20.14 5.17 -6.10
CA LEU A 113 -20.69 6.24 -5.26
C LEU A 113 -20.28 7.63 -5.74
N LYS A 114 -19.06 7.79 -6.24
CA LYS A 114 -18.54 9.07 -6.73
C LYS A 114 -19.07 9.42 -8.12
N TYR A 115 -19.12 8.45 -9.04
CA TYR A 115 -19.29 8.73 -10.46
C TYR A 115 -20.69 8.42 -10.98
N GLU A 116 -21.33 7.36 -10.46
CA GLU A 116 -22.62 6.88 -10.99
C GLU A 116 -23.82 7.25 -10.10
N ALA A 117 -23.69 7.11 -8.78
CA ALA A 117 -24.80 7.28 -7.84
C ALA A 117 -25.17 8.75 -7.57
N SER A 118 -24.32 9.70 -7.98
CA SER A 118 -24.45 11.17 -8.02
C SER A 118 -25.69 11.77 -7.34
N ASN A 119 -25.82 11.55 -6.03
CA ASN A 119 -26.67 12.31 -5.14
C ASN A 119 -25.78 12.82 -4.02
N ASN A 120 -25.37 14.09 -4.12
CA ASN A 120 -24.47 14.78 -3.19
C ASN A 120 -25.17 15.04 -1.84
N THR A 121 -25.49 13.96 -1.14
CA THR A 121 -26.07 14.00 0.21
C THR A 121 -24.96 13.78 1.25
N SER A 122 -25.16 14.34 2.45
CA SER A 122 -24.25 14.14 3.57
C SER A 122 -24.03 12.65 3.90
N ALA A 123 -25.07 11.82 3.74
CA ALA A 123 -25.00 10.38 3.99
C ALA A 123 -24.13 9.64 2.97
N THR A 124 -24.15 10.08 1.70
CA THR A 124 -23.27 9.55 0.65
C THR A 124 -21.80 9.85 0.98
N ALA A 125 -21.51 11.09 1.42
CA ALA A 125 -20.15 11.50 1.79
C ALA A 125 -19.60 10.72 3.00
N GLU A 126 -20.40 10.52 4.05
CA GLU A 126 -20.00 9.70 5.21
C GLU A 126 -19.73 8.23 4.82
N THR A 127 -20.53 7.69 3.90
CA THR A 127 -20.35 6.33 3.38
C THR A 127 -19.04 6.20 2.59
N ILE A 128 -18.74 7.17 1.72
CA ILE A 128 -17.47 7.23 0.98
C ILE A 128 -16.30 7.29 1.95
N LEU A 129 -16.32 8.22 2.92
CA LEU A 129 -15.26 8.35 3.92
C LEU A 129 -15.04 7.06 4.73
N SER A 130 -16.12 6.36 5.09
CA SER A 130 -16.01 5.06 5.77
C SER A 130 -15.33 4.00 4.89
N LYS A 131 -15.67 3.94 3.59
CA LYS A 131 -15.05 2.99 2.65
C LYS A 131 -13.59 3.35 2.36
N GLN A 132 -13.27 4.63 2.25
CA GLN A 132 -11.90 5.12 2.11
C GLN A 132 -11.03 4.72 3.30
N ARG A 133 -11.54 4.84 4.53
CA ARG A 133 -10.81 4.37 5.73
C ARG A 133 -10.52 2.87 5.66
N ASN A 134 -11.48 2.07 5.19
CA ASN A 134 -11.30 0.63 5.07
C ASN A 134 -10.28 0.26 3.98
N VAL A 135 -10.30 0.94 2.82
CA VAL A 135 -9.35 0.63 1.75
C VAL A 135 -7.93 1.02 2.14
N VAL A 136 -7.75 2.09 2.92
CA VAL A 136 -6.44 2.50 3.45
C VAL A 136 -5.84 1.43 4.36
N VAL A 137 -6.65 0.71 5.15
CA VAL A 137 -6.16 -0.43 5.96
C VAL A 137 -5.61 -1.53 5.06
N ALA A 138 -6.36 -1.91 4.02
CA ALA A 138 -5.93 -2.92 3.07
C ALA A 138 -4.68 -2.47 2.30
N PHE A 139 -4.60 -1.21 1.86
CA PHE A 139 -3.40 -0.65 1.24
C PHE A 139 -2.19 -0.68 2.17
N SER A 140 -2.38 -0.33 3.44
CA SER A 140 -1.30 -0.40 4.43
C SER A 140 -0.75 -1.82 4.56
N LEU A 141 -1.62 -2.83 4.63
CA LEU A 141 -1.21 -4.23 4.64
C LEU A 141 -0.41 -4.61 3.38
N ILE A 142 -0.86 -4.18 2.20
CA ILE A 142 -0.12 -4.44 0.96
C ILE A 142 1.26 -3.77 0.98
N GLU A 143 1.39 -2.52 1.43
CA GLU A 143 2.69 -1.86 1.57
C GLU A 143 3.62 -2.59 2.54
N ARG A 144 3.08 -3.12 3.65
CA ARG A 144 3.84 -3.95 4.59
C ARG A 144 4.32 -5.25 3.94
N ILE A 145 3.48 -5.87 3.11
CA ILE A 145 3.83 -7.08 2.36
C ILE A 145 4.90 -6.78 1.29
N ILE A 146 4.80 -5.65 0.59
CA ILE A 146 5.83 -5.19 -0.36
C ILE A 146 7.17 -5.07 0.37
N LYS A 147 7.20 -4.34 1.49
CA LYS A 147 8.41 -4.18 2.31
C LYS A 147 8.98 -5.51 2.81
N LEU A 148 8.12 -6.45 3.19
CA LEU A 148 8.54 -7.78 3.64
C LEU A 148 9.27 -8.55 2.53
N VAL A 149 8.74 -8.54 1.31
CA VAL A 149 9.37 -9.24 0.17
C VAL A 149 10.65 -8.54 -0.28
N SER A 150 10.69 -7.21 -0.26
CA SER A 150 11.89 -6.44 -0.61
C SER A 150 13.06 -6.71 0.34
N THR A 151 12.78 -6.89 1.63
CA THR A 151 13.82 -7.18 2.64
C THR A 151 14.23 -8.66 2.67
N ALA A 152 13.33 -9.57 2.28
CA ALA A 152 13.62 -11.01 2.23
C ALA A 152 14.71 -11.39 1.21
N GLY A 153 14.97 -10.54 0.21
CA GLY A 153 16.05 -10.75 -0.77
C GLY A 153 17.46 -10.46 -0.25
N GLY A 154 17.62 -9.86 0.94
CA GLY A 154 18.90 -9.33 1.43
C GLY A 154 19.50 -10.01 2.68
N VAL A 155 18.78 -10.91 3.35
CA VAL A 155 19.22 -11.50 4.63
C VAL A 155 19.54 -12.99 4.48
N GLU A 156 20.76 -13.40 4.84
CA GLU A 156 21.14 -14.81 4.97
C GLU A 156 20.26 -15.49 6.03
N GLY A 157 19.33 -16.33 5.59
CA GLY A 157 18.31 -16.94 6.42
C GLY A 157 16.95 -16.78 5.76
N LYS A 158 16.64 -17.66 4.80
CA LYS A 158 15.44 -17.54 3.97
C LYS A 158 14.18 -17.81 4.80
N LEU A 159 13.55 -16.75 5.30
CA LEU A 159 12.29 -16.83 6.06
C LEU A 159 11.09 -17.22 5.19
N ILE A 160 11.16 -17.01 3.86
CA ILE A 160 10.09 -17.25 2.90
C ILE A 160 10.60 -18.13 1.75
N ASP A 161 9.93 -19.26 1.49
CA ASP A 161 10.25 -20.11 0.34
C ASP A 161 10.04 -19.39 -1.01
N ASP A 162 10.79 -19.78 -2.05
CA ASP A 162 10.67 -19.18 -3.39
C ASP A 162 9.25 -19.34 -3.94
N SER A 163 8.61 -20.49 -3.69
CA SER A 163 7.25 -20.73 -4.18
C SER A 163 6.24 -19.76 -3.55
N THR A 164 6.47 -19.37 -2.29
CA THR A 164 5.67 -18.36 -1.59
C THR A 164 5.95 -16.97 -2.14
N ILE A 165 7.22 -16.61 -2.38
CA ILE A 165 7.58 -15.31 -3.00
C ILE A 165 6.88 -15.15 -4.35
N VAL A 166 6.88 -16.18 -5.19
CA VAL A 166 6.19 -16.15 -6.49
C VAL A 166 4.69 -15.92 -6.33
N LYS A 167 4.04 -16.59 -5.37
CA LYS A 167 2.60 -16.37 -5.09
C LYS A 167 2.33 -14.94 -4.62
N VAL A 168 3.19 -14.42 -3.74
CA VAL A 168 3.06 -13.04 -3.24
C VAL A 168 3.21 -12.04 -4.37
N ILE A 169 4.24 -12.18 -5.23
CA ILE A 169 4.44 -11.30 -6.38
C ILE A 169 3.23 -11.36 -7.33
N ASN A 170 2.67 -12.54 -7.58
CA ASN A 170 1.47 -12.67 -8.42
C ASN A 170 0.27 -11.95 -7.80
N GLY A 171 0.00 -12.15 -6.51
CA GLY A 171 -1.09 -11.47 -5.81
C GLY A 171 -0.90 -9.94 -5.74
N LEU A 172 0.34 -9.46 -5.60
CA LEU A 172 0.67 -8.04 -5.68
C LEU A 172 0.44 -7.48 -7.09
N ASN A 173 0.90 -8.17 -8.14
CA ASN A 173 0.64 -7.76 -9.53
C ASN A 173 -0.87 -7.65 -9.81
N GLU A 174 -1.67 -8.62 -9.37
CA GLU A 174 -3.13 -8.58 -9.50
C GLU A 174 -3.73 -7.40 -8.73
N THR A 175 -3.29 -7.17 -7.50
CA THR A 175 -3.77 -6.06 -6.66
C THR A 175 -3.46 -4.72 -7.31
N ILE A 176 -2.24 -4.52 -7.80
CA ILE A 176 -1.81 -3.27 -8.43
C ILE A 176 -2.53 -3.06 -9.77
N ASN A 177 -2.81 -4.11 -10.54
CA ASN A 177 -3.66 -4.00 -11.74
C ASN A 177 -5.05 -3.46 -11.41
N VAL A 178 -5.71 -3.97 -10.36
CA VAL A 178 -7.01 -3.47 -9.90
C VAL A 178 -6.93 -1.99 -9.49
N VAL A 179 -5.88 -1.59 -8.78
CA VAL A 179 -5.68 -0.18 -8.39
C VAL A 179 -5.47 0.70 -9.63
N LEU A 180 -4.72 0.22 -10.62
CA LEU A 180 -4.52 0.94 -11.88
C LEU A 180 -5.80 1.03 -12.72
N GLU A 181 -6.67 0.02 -12.70
CA GLU A 181 -8.02 0.08 -13.31
C GLU A 181 -8.88 1.15 -12.65
N TYR A 182 -8.88 1.23 -11.32
CA TYR A 182 -9.59 2.28 -10.60
C TYR A 182 -9.06 3.69 -10.94
N LEU A 183 -7.74 3.85 -11.06
CA LEU A 183 -7.12 5.13 -11.47
C LEU A 183 -7.42 5.48 -12.94
N GLU A 184 -7.51 4.49 -13.81
CA GLU A 184 -7.92 4.67 -15.20
C GLU A 184 -9.38 5.12 -15.31
N ASP A 185 -10.28 4.49 -14.55
CA ASP A 185 -11.69 4.89 -14.46
C ASP A 185 -11.83 6.33 -13.95
N ALA A 186 -11.09 6.70 -12.90
CA ALA A 186 -11.07 8.07 -12.40
C ALA A 186 -10.57 9.08 -13.45
N LYS A 187 -9.56 8.71 -14.25
CA LYS A 187 -9.07 9.52 -15.37
C LYS A 187 -10.14 9.72 -16.45
N GLU A 188 -10.90 8.69 -16.79
CA GLU A 188 -12.00 8.76 -17.76
C GLU A 188 -13.11 9.70 -17.28
N HIS A 189 -13.40 9.67 -15.98
CA HIS A 189 -14.33 10.58 -15.31
C HIS A 189 -13.75 11.99 -15.05
N ARG A 190 -12.48 12.23 -15.41
CA ARG A 190 -11.73 13.49 -15.20
C ARG A 190 -11.59 13.89 -13.72
N GLU A 191 -11.74 12.92 -12.84
CA GLU A 191 -11.53 13.10 -11.41
C GLU A 191 -10.04 12.99 -11.13
N LYS A 192 -9.49 13.98 -10.44
CA LYS A 192 -8.04 14.03 -10.15
C LYS A 192 -7.74 14.41 -8.70
N LYS A 193 -8.79 14.59 -7.88
CA LYS A 193 -8.68 15.09 -6.53
C LYS A 193 -9.36 14.14 -5.56
N GLY A 194 -8.64 13.75 -4.51
CA GLY A 194 -9.16 12.88 -3.46
C GLY A 194 -8.10 12.01 -2.82
N ASP A 195 -8.21 11.81 -1.51
CA ASP A 195 -7.23 11.06 -0.72
C ASP A 195 -7.17 9.57 -1.09
N ASP A 196 -8.26 9.01 -1.61
CA ASP A 196 -8.31 7.66 -2.17
C ASP A 196 -7.51 7.51 -3.46
N LEU A 197 -7.59 8.51 -4.37
CA LEU A 197 -6.75 8.55 -5.55
C LEU A 197 -5.27 8.69 -5.15
N LEU A 198 -4.98 9.58 -4.19
CA LEU A 198 -3.63 9.79 -3.71
C LEU A 198 -3.04 8.55 -3.02
N ALA A 199 -3.83 7.86 -2.19
CA ALA A 199 -3.43 6.60 -1.56
C ALA A 199 -3.21 5.49 -2.60
N SER A 200 -4.03 5.45 -3.66
CA SER A 200 -3.86 4.54 -4.81
C SER A 200 -2.56 4.81 -5.58
N VAL A 201 -2.19 6.09 -5.77
CA VAL A 201 -0.88 6.45 -6.35
C VAL A 201 0.26 6.00 -5.45
N ARG A 202 0.11 6.14 -4.12
CA ARG A 202 1.14 5.75 -3.15
C ARG A 202 1.49 4.27 -3.21
N ILE A 203 0.49 3.41 -3.18
CA ILE A 203 0.70 1.95 -3.23
C ILE A 203 1.27 1.50 -4.59
N VAL A 204 0.81 2.09 -5.70
CA VAL A 204 1.37 1.86 -7.05
C VAL A 204 2.84 2.26 -7.09
N GLY A 205 3.17 3.48 -6.62
CA GLY A 205 4.54 3.97 -6.56
C GLY A 205 5.45 3.09 -5.70
N SER A 206 4.96 2.66 -4.53
CA SER A 206 5.69 1.78 -3.62
C SER A 206 5.99 0.42 -4.25
N TYR A 207 5.02 -0.21 -4.92
CA TYR A 207 5.25 -1.52 -5.55
C TYR A 207 6.20 -1.43 -6.74
N LEU A 208 5.99 -0.44 -7.61
CA LEU A 208 6.77 -0.30 -8.84
C LEU A 208 8.21 0.20 -8.60
N ALA A 209 8.49 0.76 -7.43
CA ALA A 209 9.87 1.00 -7.00
C ALA A 209 10.65 -0.31 -6.86
N GLU A 210 9.97 -1.37 -6.41
CA GLU A 210 10.57 -2.69 -6.23
C GLU A 210 10.50 -3.52 -7.52
N MET A 211 9.40 -3.40 -8.26
CA MET A 211 9.11 -4.14 -9.49
C MET A 211 8.87 -3.19 -10.69
N PRO A 212 9.90 -2.48 -11.20
CA PRO A 212 9.75 -1.39 -12.18
C PRO A 212 9.23 -1.82 -13.56
N ASN A 213 9.23 -3.12 -13.86
CA ASN A 213 8.73 -3.66 -15.12
C ASN A 213 7.27 -4.19 -15.02
N ALA A 214 6.69 -4.23 -13.82
CA ALA A 214 5.29 -4.61 -13.65
C ALA A 214 4.36 -3.56 -14.29
N CYS A 215 3.29 -4.03 -14.93
CA CYS A 215 2.24 -3.17 -15.50
C CYS A 215 2.75 -2.08 -16.47
N LYS A 216 3.92 -2.27 -17.09
CA LYS A 216 4.69 -1.23 -17.78
C LYS A 216 3.90 -0.39 -18.78
N GLU A 217 3.11 -1.04 -19.64
CA GLU A 217 2.34 -0.34 -20.68
C GLU A 217 1.24 0.54 -20.05
N LYS A 218 0.48 -0.02 -19.10
CA LYS A 218 -0.58 0.70 -18.38
C LYS A 218 -0.03 1.88 -17.57
N VAL A 219 1.08 1.68 -16.85
CA VAL A 219 1.75 2.74 -16.09
C VAL A 219 2.24 3.85 -17.01
N ARG A 220 2.82 3.50 -18.18
CA ARG A 220 3.27 4.49 -19.17
C ARG A 220 2.10 5.35 -19.67
N GLU A 221 0.94 4.75 -19.93
CA GLU A 221 -0.26 5.43 -20.42
C GLU A 221 -0.94 6.31 -19.37
N LEU A 222 -0.83 5.92 -18.09
CA LEU A 222 -1.38 6.66 -16.96
C LEU A 222 -0.40 7.65 -16.34
N LEU A 223 0.91 7.61 -16.66
CA LEU A 223 1.95 8.35 -15.95
C LEU A 223 1.66 9.84 -15.78
N ALA A 224 1.23 10.52 -16.85
CA ALA A 224 0.89 11.94 -16.79
C ALA A 224 -0.29 12.22 -15.82
N TYR A 225 -1.29 11.33 -15.82
CA TYR A 225 -2.43 11.41 -14.91
C TYR A 225 -2.02 11.13 -13.46
N LEU A 226 -1.22 10.08 -13.21
CA LEU A 226 -0.70 9.75 -11.88
C LEU A 226 0.04 10.93 -11.23
N LEU A 227 0.85 11.65 -12.02
CA LEU A 227 1.59 12.83 -11.58
C LEU A 227 0.72 14.07 -11.38
N SER A 228 -0.51 14.06 -11.88
CA SER A 228 -1.46 15.17 -11.75
C SER A 228 -2.45 15.03 -10.61
N ILE A 229 -2.48 13.86 -9.96
CA ILE A 229 -3.41 13.59 -8.86
C ILE A 229 -3.05 14.46 -7.65
N GLU A 230 -4.08 15.01 -7.03
CA GLU A 230 -4.00 15.90 -5.87
C GLU A 230 -4.72 15.26 -4.68
N GLY A 231 -4.16 15.42 -3.48
CA GLY A 231 -4.89 15.13 -2.24
C GLY A 231 -6.08 16.09 -2.04
N GLU A 232 -7.02 15.74 -1.16
CA GLU A 232 -8.23 16.54 -0.91
C GLU A 232 -7.88 17.98 -0.47
N ASP A 233 -6.92 18.11 0.44
CA ASP A 233 -6.47 19.39 0.97
C ASP A 233 -5.30 20.00 0.18
N GLU A 234 -4.89 19.36 -0.91
CA GLU A 234 -3.72 19.76 -1.68
C GLU A 234 -4.06 20.83 -2.73
N ALA A 235 -3.23 21.87 -2.81
CA ALA A 235 -3.39 22.96 -3.78
C ALA A 235 -2.75 22.67 -5.15
N SER A 236 -1.81 21.73 -5.22
CA SER A 236 -1.11 21.32 -6.44
C SER A 236 -0.41 19.98 -6.24
N PRO A 237 -0.25 19.13 -7.26
CA PRO A 237 0.10 17.71 -7.12
C PRO A 237 1.56 17.49 -6.67
N PHE A 238 1.79 17.58 -5.35
CA PHE A 238 3.10 17.43 -4.73
C PHE A 238 3.27 16.04 -4.12
N HIS A 239 2.27 15.57 -3.36
CA HIS A 239 2.33 14.28 -2.69
C HIS A 239 2.34 13.12 -3.68
N SER A 240 1.54 13.18 -4.74
CA SER A 240 1.54 12.17 -5.82
C SER A 240 2.92 12.03 -6.45
N THR A 241 3.56 13.16 -6.79
CA THR A 241 4.93 13.17 -7.30
C THR A 241 5.91 12.60 -6.28
N CYS A 242 5.83 13.02 -5.01
CA CYS A 242 6.68 12.51 -3.92
C CYS A 242 6.58 10.98 -3.76
N PHE A 243 5.38 10.42 -3.89
CA PHE A 243 5.16 8.98 -3.78
C PHE A 243 5.65 8.21 -5.00
N LEU A 244 5.67 8.83 -6.18
CA LEU A 244 6.15 8.22 -7.41
C LEU A 244 7.67 8.33 -7.57
N LEU A 245 8.36 9.23 -6.85
CA LEU A 245 9.81 9.44 -6.96
C LEU A 245 10.65 8.15 -6.87
N PRO A 246 10.43 7.22 -5.92
CA PRO A 246 11.17 5.96 -5.87
C PRO A 246 11.03 5.15 -7.18
N MET A 247 9.81 5.00 -7.69
CA MET A 247 9.55 4.33 -8.97
C MET A 247 10.20 5.07 -10.14
N LEU A 248 10.05 6.40 -10.20
CA LEU A 248 10.62 7.23 -11.25
C LEU A 248 12.15 7.10 -11.30
N CYS A 249 12.81 7.09 -10.16
CA CYS A 249 14.24 6.89 -10.06
C CYS A 249 14.65 5.54 -10.68
N GLN A 250 13.92 4.47 -10.36
CA GLN A 250 14.20 3.13 -10.87
C GLN A 250 13.92 2.98 -12.36
N VAL A 251 12.78 3.44 -12.86
CA VAL A 251 12.44 3.32 -14.30
C VAL A 251 13.34 4.21 -15.16
N THR A 252 13.78 5.36 -14.66
CA THR A 252 14.70 6.24 -15.38
C THR A 252 16.12 5.70 -15.41
N MET A 253 16.45 4.61 -14.70
CA MET A 253 17.73 3.89 -14.87
C MET A 253 17.92 3.33 -16.28
N ASN A 254 16.87 3.27 -17.10
CA ASN A 254 16.98 2.90 -18.52
C ASN A 254 16.53 4.05 -19.45
N VAL A 255 16.95 3.98 -20.73
CA VAL A 255 16.65 5.01 -21.74
C VAL A 255 15.15 5.06 -22.04
N ALA A 256 14.48 3.91 -22.07
CA ALA A 256 13.04 3.83 -22.38
C ALA A 256 12.18 4.55 -21.32
N GLY A 257 12.50 4.41 -20.04
CA GLY A 257 11.83 5.07 -18.92
C GLY A 257 12.12 6.56 -18.89
N SER A 258 13.35 6.97 -19.20
CA SER A 258 13.68 8.40 -19.39
C SER A 258 12.84 9.03 -20.51
N LYS A 259 12.72 8.34 -21.67
CA LYS A 259 11.86 8.78 -22.78
C LYS A 259 10.38 8.85 -22.36
N ALA A 260 9.88 7.87 -21.62
CA ALA A 260 8.50 7.87 -21.12
C ALA A 260 8.22 9.06 -20.17
N LEU A 261 9.16 9.38 -19.28
CA LEU A 261 9.04 10.52 -18.37
C LEU A 261 9.08 11.87 -19.11
N ILE A 262 9.90 11.97 -20.15
CA ILE A 262 9.94 13.17 -21.01
C ILE A 262 8.65 13.33 -21.80
N SER A 263 8.18 12.27 -22.46
CA SER A 263 6.97 12.28 -23.29
C SER A 263 5.69 12.56 -22.50
N SER A 264 5.64 12.16 -21.23
CA SER A 264 4.52 12.46 -20.32
C SER A 264 4.58 13.89 -19.74
N GLY A 265 5.67 14.62 -19.94
CA GLY A 265 5.92 15.91 -19.30
C GLY A 265 6.26 15.80 -17.81
N GLY A 266 6.43 14.59 -17.28
CA GLY A 266 6.62 14.37 -15.84
C GLY A 266 7.93 14.91 -15.27
N TYR A 267 8.93 15.19 -16.12
CA TYR A 267 10.15 15.89 -15.71
C TYR A 267 9.84 17.25 -15.05
N LYS A 268 8.78 17.95 -15.48
CA LYS A 268 8.35 19.21 -14.87
C LYS A 268 7.84 18.98 -13.45
N ALA A 269 7.02 17.95 -13.26
CA ALA A 269 6.52 17.57 -11.95
C ALA A 269 7.67 17.22 -10.99
N VAL A 270 8.68 16.48 -11.45
CA VAL A 270 9.87 16.14 -10.64
C VAL A 270 10.66 17.40 -10.24
N VAL A 271 10.88 18.33 -11.18
CA VAL A 271 11.58 19.60 -10.88
C VAL A 271 10.77 20.47 -9.91
N ASP A 272 9.47 20.62 -10.14
CA ASP A 272 8.59 21.39 -9.26
C ASP A 272 8.53 20.77 -7.85
N CYS A 273 8.54 19.44 -7.77
CA CYS A 273 8.62 18.70 -6.51
C CYS A 273 9.94 18.99 -5.78
N LEU A 274 11.08 18.93 -6.48
CA LEU A 274 12.38 19.24 -5.89
C LEU A 274 12.43 20.69 -5.36
N ILE A 275 11.92 21.65 -6.13
CA ILE A 275 11.85 23.07 -5.71
C ILE A 275 11.07 23.21 -4.41
N LYS A 276 9.93 22.52 -4.29
CA LYS A 276 9.11 22.52 -3.07
C LYS A 276 9.81 21.84 -1.88
N LEU A 277 10.53 20.73 -2.11
CA LEU A 277 11.28 20.01 -1.06
C LEU A 277 12.43 20.84 -0.47
N ILE A 278 13.14 21.62 -1.30
CA ILE A 278 14.28 22.45 -0.86
C ILE A 278 13.85 23.86 -0.41
N GLY A 279 12.61 24.25 -0.68
CA GLY A 279 12.08 25.58 -0.41
C GLY A 279 11.96 25.92 1.09
N PRO A 280 11.79 27.20 1.43
CA PRO A 280 11.71 27.67 2.82
C PRO A 280 10.46 27.19 3.57
N SER A 281 9.43 26.73 2.86
CA SER A 281 8.20 26.12 3.39
C SER A 281 8.37 24.61 3.60
N ARG A 282 9.43 24.17 4.28
CA ARG A 282 9.67 22.74 4.54
C ARG A 282 8.48 22.16 5.30
N SER A 283 7.87 21.10 4.77
CA SER A 283 7.15 20.16 5.62
C SER A 283 8.17 19.56 6.60
N THR A 284 7.80 19.50 7.87
CA THR A 284 8.68 19.33 9.05
C THR A 284 9.34 17.95 9.21
N VAL A 285 9.54 17.20 8.13
CA VAL A 285 10.20 15.89 8.15
C VAL A 285 11.51 16.00 7.38
N GLU A 286 12.61 15.48 7.94
CA GLU A 286 13.92 15.39 7.27
C GLU A 286 13.81 14.48 6.04
N ASP A 287 13.33 15.04 4.93
CA ASP A 287 12.98 14.30 3.72
C ASP A 287 14.16 14.20 2.73
N ASN A 288 15.36 14.05 3.28
CA ASN A 288 16.59 13.97 2.49
C ASN A 288 16.51 12.84 1.45
N GLY A 289 15.84 11.73 1.78
CA GLY A 289 15.60 10.63 0.85
C GLY A 289 14.85 11.04 -0.41
N ARG A 290 13.76 11.82 -0.28
CA ARG A 290 13.01 12.30 -1.46
C ARG A 290 13.78 13.32 -2.26
N ILE A 291 14.58 14.18 -1.60
CA ILE A 291 15.47 15.12 -2.29
C ILE A 291 16.48 14.33 -3.16
N PHE A 292 17.13 13.30 -2.62
CA PHE A 292 18.06 12.48 -3.38
C PHE A 292 17.38 11.77 -4.54
N LEU A 293 16.21 11.16 -4.34
CA LEU A 293 15.47 10.50 -5.42
C LEU A 293 15.08 11.46 -6.55
N ALA A 294 14.68 12.70 -6.23
CA ALA A 294 14.37 13.70 -7.23
C ALA A 294 15.63 14.12 -8.02
N CYS A 295 16.74 14.35 -7.34
CA CYS A 295 18.04 14.63 -7.97
C CYS A 295 18.50 13.48 -8.87
N ASP A 296 18.43 12.24 -8.40
CA ASP A 296 18.84 11.05 -9.15
C ASP A 296 17.97 10.84 -10.38
N THR A 297 16.65 11.06 -10.26
CA THR A 297 15.72 11.01 -11.40
C THR A 297 16.09 12.06 -12.46
N ILE A 298 16.41 13.30 -12.04
CA ILE A 298 16.85 14.36 -12.96
C ILE A 298 18.18 13.99 -13.62
N MET A 299 19.17 13.54 -12.85
CA MET A 299 20.48 13.13 -13.36
C MET A 299 20.36 11.98 -14.35
N ASN A 300 19.51 10.98 -14.05
CA ASN A 300 19.22 9.88 -14.95
C ASN A 300 18.70 10.35 -16.30
N MET A 301 17.79 11.34 -16.32
CA MET A 301 17.29 11.92 -17.57
C MET A 301 18.40 12.64 -18.33
N LEU A 302 19.18 13.50 -17.68
CA LEU A 302 20.23 14.28 -18.34
C LEU A 302 21.29 13.38 -18.98
N LEU A 303 21.82 12.40 -18.23
CA LEU A 303 22.87 11.50 -18.70
C LEU A 303 22.40 10.58 -19.84
N LYS A 304 21.12 10.18 -19.85
CA LYS A 304 20.59 9.25 -20.85
C LYS A 304 20.01 9.94 -22.08
N VAL A 305 19.64 11.21 -21.97
CA VAL A 305 19.34 12.05 -23.12
C VAL A 305 20.59 12.21 -23.98
N GLU A 306 21.77 12.46 -23.39
CA GLU A 306 23.03 12.54 -24.14
C GLU A 306 23.39 11.27 -24.91
N LEU A 307 23.04 10.09 -24.39
CA LEU A 307 23.27 8.79 -25.05
C LEU A 307 22.27 8.46 -26.18
N SER A 308 21.28 9.31 -26.40
CA SER A 308 20.19 9.10 -27.38
C SER A 308 20.40 9.87 -28.69
N TRP A 309 21.46 10.69 -28.78
CA TRP A 309 21.88 11.46 -29.96
C TRP A 309 23.19 10.90 -30.51
#